data_AF-A0A9D5LGK8-F1
#
_entry.id   AF-A0A9D5LGK8-F1
#
_cell.length_a   1.000
_cell.length_b   1.000
_cell.length_c   1.000
_cell.angle_alpha   90.00
_cell.angle_beta   90.00
_cell.angle_gamma   90.00
#
_symmetry.space_group_name_H-M   'P 1'
#
loop_
_entity.id
_entity.type
_entity.pdbx_description
1 polymer ?
#
loop_
_entity_poly.entity_id
_entity_poly.type
_entity_poly.pdbx_seq_one_letter_code
_entity_poly.pdbx_strand_id
1 'polypeptide(L)'
;ESAGASTYILEQLSRHYRRLYARTARDTSSPTPTRRYGFHTNRATKALIITRLIQAVRAEEYVERSSTACAEMSTYRQLPNGGYAARDGCNDDVLMTRAILLYVADNSRPPQPIDLPRPQLRW
;
A
#
# COMPACT_ATOMS: atom_id res chain seq x y z
N GLU A 1 6.93 -8.52 14.54
CA GLU A 1 5.47 -8.35 14.72
C GLU A 1 5.12 -6.87 14.73
N SER A 2 4.39 -6.38 13.73
CA SER A 2 3.92 -4.98 13.65
C SER A 2 2.51 -4.86 13.05
N ALA A 3 1.85 -5.98 12.78
CA ALA A 3 0.57 -6.03 12.07
C ALA A 3 -0.60 -5.40 12.87
N GLY A 4 -0.53 -5.41 14.21
CA GLY A 4 -1.59 -4.89 15.07
C GLY A 4 -1.72 -3.36 15.04
N ALA A 5 -0.62 -2.62 15.13
CA ALA A 5 -0.65 -1.16 15.24
C ALA A 5 -1.19 -0.47 13.97
N SER A 6 -0.76 -0.92 12.79
CA SER A 6 -1.24 -0.37 11.52
C SER A 6 -2.72 -0.69 11.28
N THR A 7 -3.16 -1.90 11.63
CA THR A 7 -4.56 -2.30 11.51
C THR A 7 -5.45 -1.46 12.41
N TYR A 8 -5.03 -1.24 13.66
CA TYR A 8 -5.76 -0.42 14.62
C TYR A 8 -5.98 1.02 14.12
N ILE A 9 -4.93 1.67 13.59
CA ILE A 9 -5.05 3.06 13.07
C ILE A 9 -6.03 3.10 11.89
N LEU A 10 -5.96 2.14 10.97
CA LEU A 10 -6.87 2.09 9.82
C LEU A 10 -8.32 1.86 10.24
N GLU A 11 -8.54 1.06 11.28
CA GLU A 11 -9.87 0.87 11.88
C GLU A 11 -10.39 2.17 12.49
N GLN A 12 -9.56 2.92 13.22
CA GLN A 12 -9.96 4.24 13.74
C GLN A 12 -10.29 5.22 12.60
N LEU A 13 -9.44 5.30 11.58
CA LEU A 13 -9.68 6.15 10.41
C LEU A 13 -10.98 5.77 9.71
N SER A 14 -11.32 4.48 9.64
CA SER A 14 -12.53 4.03 8.94
C SER A 14 -13.84 4.54 9.51
N ARG A 15 -13.83 5.00 10.78
CA ARG A 15 -14.98 5.62 11.43
C ARG A 15 -15.28 7.02 10.90
N HIS A 16 -14.28 7.66 10.28
CA HIS A 16 -14.36 9.07 9.86
C HIS A 16 -14.10 9.25 8.35
N TYR A 17 -13.36 8.34 7.70
CA TYR A 17 -12.98 8.44 6.30
C TYR A 17 -13.74 7.42 5.43
N ARG A 18 -14.65 7.92 4.60
CA ARG A 18 -15.51 7.09 3.72
C ARG A 18 -14.77 6.44 2.54
N ARG A 19 -13.59 6.98 2.17
CA ARG A 19 -12.83 6.61 0.97
C ARG A 19 -11.49 5.97 1.34
N LEU A 20 -11.51 4.98 2.23
CA LEU A 20 -10.32 4.20 2.55
C LEU A 20 -10.18 3.02 1.61
N TYR A 21 -8.96 2.81 1.13
CA TYR A 21 -8.62 1.60 0.40
C TYR A 21 -8.78 0.37 1.30
N ALA A 22 -9.44 -0.66 0.78
CA ALA A 22 -9.63 -1.93 1.45
C ALA A 22 -9.54 -3.07 0.45
N ARG A 23 -8.97 -4.18 0.90
CA ARG A 23 -8.91 -5.44 0.17
C ARG A 23 -10.01 -6.38 0.64
N THR A 24 -10.45 -7.25 -0.26
CA THR A 24 -11.32 -8.37 0.09
C THR A 24 -10.46 -9.55 0.53
N ALA A 25 -10.57 -9.96 1.79
CA ALA A 25 -9.99 -11.20 2.28
C ALA A 25 -11.05 -12.30 2.20
N ARG A 26 -10.73 -13.39 1.50
CA ARG A 26 -11.51 -14.63 1.58
C ARG A 26 -10.92 -15.47 2.69
N ASP A 27 -11.71 -15.68 3.73
CA ASP A 27 -11.39 -16.64 4.78
C ASP A 27 -11.89 -18.02 4.32
N THR A 28 -11.10 -19.07 4.49
CA THR A 28 -11.54 -20.44 4.17
C THR A 28 -12.61 -20.94 5.15
N SER A 29 -12.72 -20.31 6.32
CA SER A 29 -13.68 -20.66 7.38
C SER A 29 -15.02 -19.93 7.28
N SER A 30 -15.12 -18.87 6.46
CA SER A 30 -16.36 -18.11 6.28
C SER A 30 -16.68 -17.90 4.79
N PRO A 31 -17.89 -18.24 4.35
CA PRO A 31 -18.31 -17.98 2.97
C PRO A 31 -18.47 -16.48 2.69
N THR A 32 -18.46 -15.63 3.73
CA THR A 32 -18.62 -14.18 3.56
C THR A 32 -17.25 -13.51 3.42
N PRO A 33 -16.96 -12.87 2.26
CA PRO A 33 -15.73 -12.11 2.08
C PRO A 33 -15.63 -10.99 3.13
N THR A 34 -14.51 -10.94 3.84
CA THR A 34 -14.28 -9.93 4.88
C THR A 34 -13.46 -8.77 4.32
N ARG A 35 -13.94 -7.54 4.54
CA ARG A 35 -13.20 -6.33 4.14
C ARG A 35 -12.08 -6.04 5.14
N ARG A 36 -10.85 -5.87 4.65
CA ARG A 36 -9.68 -5.51 5.46
C ARG A 36 -9.08 -4.21 4.94
N TYR A 37 -8.93 -3.20 5.80
CA TYR A 37 -8.33 -1.94 5.39
C TYR A 37 -6.82 -2.08 5.13
N GLY A 38 -6.33 -1.25 4.21
CA GLY A 38 -4.92 -1.17 3.87
C GLY A 38 -4.39 -2.28 2.98
N PHE A 39 -3.13 -2.13 2.60
CA PHE A 39 -2.38 -3.11 1.82
C PHE A 39 -1.67 -4.10 2.75
N HIS A 40 -1.70 -5.39 2.42
CA HIS A 40 -0.97 -6.40 3.17
C HIS A 40 0.36 -6.70 2.48
N THR A 41 1.43 -6.15 3.01
CA THR A 41 2.79 -6.40 2.53
C THR A 41 3.32 -7.71 3.11
N ASN A 42 3.62 -8.66 2.24
CA ASN A 42 4.34 -9.90 2.53
C ASN A 42 5.41 -10.10 1.45
N ARG A 43 6.20 -11.18 1.52
CA ARG A 43 7.28 -11.42 0.55
C ARG A 43 6.79 -11.41 -0.91
N ALA A 44 5.65 -12.04 -1.19
CA ALA A 44 5.09 -12.15 -2.53
C ALA A 44 4.52 -10.80 -3.01
N THR A 45 3.70 -10.14 -2.18
CA THR A 45 3.12 -8.84 -2.56
C THR A 45 4.18 -7.76 -2.67
N LYS A 46 5.24 -7.81 -1.85
CA LYS A 46 6.42 -6.93 -1.98
C LYS A 46 7.09 -7.10 -3.33
N ALA A 47 7.37 -8.33 -3.76
CA ALA A 47 7.97 -8.56 -5.08
C ALA A 47 7.08 -7.98 -6.20
N LEU A 48 5.76 -8.22 -6.12
CA LEU A 48 4.80 -7.76 -7.12
C LEU A 48 4.76 -6.24 -7.27
N ILE A 49 4.64 -5.50 -6.17
CA ILE A 49 4.57 -4.02 -6.21
C ILE A 49 5.89 -3.39 -6.68
N ILE A 50 7.03 -4.00 -6.33
CA ILE A 50 8.35 -3.52 -6.76
C ILE A 50 8.56 -3.77 -8.25
N THR A 51 8.21 -4.96 -8.75
CA THR A 51 8.24 -5.23 -10.20
C THR A 51 7.38 -4.25 -10.97
N ARG A 52 6.17 -3.93 -10.47
CA ARG A 52 5.30 -2.95 -11.11
C ARG A 52 5.92 -1.54 -11.11
N LEU A 53 6.51 -1.09 -10.00
CA LEU A 53 7.22 0.19 -9.94
C LEU A 53 8.37 0.25 -10.96
N ILE A 54 9.20 -0.80 -11.04
CA ILE A 54 10.30 -0.90 -12.01
C ILE A 54 9.78 -0.79 -13.44
N GLN A 55 8.70 -1.50 -13.77
CA GLN A 55 8.06 -1.43 -15.07
C GLN A 55 7.58 0.00 -15.37
N ALA A 56 6.91 0.65 -14.42
CA ALA A 56 6.35 1.99 -14.60
C ALA A 56 7.44 3.03 -14.92
N VAL A 57 8.57 2.96 -14.20
CA VAL A 57 9.73 3.83 -14.44
C VAL A 57 10.35 3.55 -15.81
N ARG A 58 10.57 2.28 -16.15
CA ARG A 58 11.21 1.89 -17.42
C ARG A 58 10.37 2.21 -18.66
N ALA A 59 9.06 2.14 -18.53
CA ALA A 59 8.11 2.44 -19.59
C ALA A 59 7.68 3.92 -19.62
N GLU A 60 8.27 4.78 -18.78
CA GLU A 60 7.92 6.19 -18.65
C GLU A 60 6.43 6.45 -18.32
N GLU A 61 5.77 5.48 -17.70
CA GLU A 61 4.36 5.57 -17.26
C GLU A 61 4.21 6.35 -15.94
N TYR A 62 5.33 6.58 -15.25
CA TYR A 62 5.36 7.17 -13.92
C TYR A 62 6.40 8.28 -13.82
N VAL A 63 5.92 9.47 -13.42
CA VAL A 63 6.73 10.66 -13.18
C VAL A 63 6.77 10.95 -11.68
N GLU A 64 7.91 10.67 -11.04
CA GLU A 64 8.16 11.03 -9.65
C GLU A 64 8.66 12.47 -9.53
N ARG A 65 8.08 13.23 -8.59
CA ARG A 65 8.42 14.63 -8.30
C ARG A 65 9.11 14.80 -6.95
N SER A 66 9.04 13.79 -6.08
CA SER A 66 9.67 13.79 -4.77
C SER A 66 11.13 13.35 -4.87
N SER A 67 12.05 14.26 -4.54
CA SER A 67 13.49 13.94 -4.46
C SER A 67 13.79 12.82 -3.45
N THR A 68 13.06 12.76 -2.34
CA THR A 68 13.16 11.67 -1.35
C THR A 68 12.85 10.31 -1.96
N ALA A 69 11.80 10.22 -2.78
CA ALA A 69 11.47 8.95 -3.44
C ALA A 69 12.53 8.53 -4.45
N CYS A 70 13.01 9.48 -5.26
CA CYS A 70 14.11 9.22 -6.19
C CYS A 70 15.38 8.76 -5.45
N ALA A 71 15.68 9.37 -4.31
CA ALA A 71 16.81 8.99 -3.48
C ALA A 71 16.64 7.54 -2.96
N GLU A 72 15.48 7.19 -2.42
CA GLU A 72 15.23 5.81 -1.96
C GLU A 72 15.29 4.80 -3.11
N MET A 73 14.68 5.10 -4.27
CA MET A 73 14.75 4.27 -5.48
C MET A 73 16.19 4.04 -5.94
N SER A 74 17.06 5.04 -5.85
CA SER A 74 18.48 4.89 -6.23
C SER A 74 19.27 3.96 -5.30
N THR A 75 18.80 3.75 -4.07
CA THR A 75 19.46 2.89 -3.07
C THR A 75 18.83 1.51 -2.91
N TYR A 76 17.67 1.29 -3.54
CA TYR A 76 16.90 0.06 -3.45
C TYR A 76 17.44 -1.02 -4.38
N ARG A 77 17.69 -2.22 -3.86
CA ARG A 77 18.40 -3.28 -4.59
C ARG A 77 17.73 -4.63 -4.44
N GLN A 78 17.88 -5.44 -5.49
CA GLN A 78 17.58 -6.86 -5.42
C GLN A 78 18.74 -7.58 -4.73
N LEU A 79 18.42 -8.42 -3.75
CA LEU A 79 19.36 -9.24 -3.00
C LEU A 79 19.63 -10.56 -3.74
N PRO A 80 20.75 -11.25 -3.47
CA PRO A 80 21.08 -12.53 -4.11
C PRO A 80 20.01 -13.61 -3.94
N ASN A 81 19.22 -13.56 -2.85
CA ASN A 81 18.12 -14.48 -2.58
C ASN A 81 16.80 -14.12 -3.30
N GLY A 82 16.84 -13.16 -4.23
CA GLY A 82 15.70 -12.65 -4.99
C GLY A 82 14.80 -11.68 -4.22
N GLY A 83 15.09 -11.41 -2.93
CA GLY A 83 14.40 -10.38 -2.15
C GLY A 83 14.79 -8.97 -2.58
N TYR A 84 14.11 -7.97 -2.02
CA TYR A 84 14.42 -6.56 -2.23
C TYR A 84 14.58 -5.83 -0.90
N ALA A 85 15.57 -4.94 -0.83
CA ALA A 85 15.85 -4.12 0.34
C ALA A 85 16.56 -2.82 -0.05
N ALA A 86 16.44 -1.80 0.80
CA ALA A 86 17.32 -0.65 0.74
C ALA A 86 18.76 -1.05 1.10
N ARG A 87 19.73 -0.29 0.61
CA ARG A 87 21.10 -0.34 1.12
C ARG A 87 21.11 -0.08 2.63
N ASP A 88 22.04 -0.72 3.34
CA ASP A 88 22.28 -0.46 4.76
C ASP A 88 22.39 1.03 5.07
N GLY A 89 21.64 1.49 6.07
CA GLY A 89 21.54 2.89 6.47
C GLY A 89 20.64 3.76 5.58
N CYS A 90 19.93 3.19 4.60
CA CYS A 90 18.96 3.89 3.77
C CYS A 90 17.52 3.43 4.09
N ASN A 91 16.56 4.34 3.90
CA ASN A 91 15.14 4.08 4.10
C ASN A 91 14.47 3.56 2.81
N ASP A 92 13.29 2.95 2.95
CA ASP A 92 12.45 2.52 1.83
C ASP A 92 10.95 2.82 2.00
N ASP A 93 10.52 3.51 3.06
CA ASP A 93 9.11 3.72 3.36
C ASP A 93 8.42 4.62 2.32
N VAL A 94 9.14 5.63 1.84
CA VAL A 94 8.67 6.54 0.81
C VAL A 94 8.55 5.78 -0.51
N LEU A 95 9.56 5.00 -0.92
CA LEU A 95 9.50 4.11 -2.09
C LEU A 95 8.37 3.08 -2.00
N MET A 96 8.24 2.41 -0.86
CA MET A 96 7.22 1.39 -0.63
C MET A 96 5.82 1.98 -0.77
N THR A 97 5.62 3.22 -0.32
CA THR A 97 4.36 3.95 -0.52
C THR A 97 4.02 4.13 -2.00
N ARG A 98 5.00 4.47 -2.85
CA ARG A 98 4.80 4.63 -4.31
C ARG A 98 4.49 3.30 -4.98
N ALA A 99 5.24 2.26 -4.63
CA ALA A 99 5.05 0.93 -5.17
C ALA A 99 3.64 0.40 -4.86
N ILE A 100 3.17 0.56 -3.61
CA ILE A 100 1.81 0.20 -3.21
C ILE A 100 0.79 1.02 -4.00
N LEU A 101 0.97 2.34 -4.10
CA LEU A 101 0.02 3.23 -4.76
C LEU A 101 -0.16 2.88 -6.24
N LEU A 102 0.94 2.71 -6.98
CA LEU A 102 0.90 2.33 -8.41
C LEU A 102 0.18 1.00 -8.59
N TYR A 103 0.55 -0.01 -7.80
CA TYR A 103 -0.09 -1.31 -7.88
C TYR A 103 -1.59 -1.25 -7.59
N VAL A 104 -2.00 -0.53 -6.54
CA VAL A 104 -3.41 -0.38 -6.17
C VAL A 104 -4.19 0.39 -7.24
N ALA A 105 -3.62 1.46 -7.79
CA ALA A 105 -4.27 2.27 -8.82
C ALA A 105 -4.62 1.46 -10.07
N ASP A 106 -3.75 0.52 -10.46
CA ASP A 106 -3.99 -0.32 -11.64
C ASP A 106 -4.94 -1.50 -11.37
N ASN A 107 -4.93 -2.04 -10.16
CA ASN A 107 -5.60 -3.30 -9.84
C ASN A 107 -6.88 -3.14 -9.04
N SER A 108 -7.23 -1.92 -8.64
CA SER A 108 -8.39 -1.66 -7.80
C SER A 108 -9.21 -0.52 -8.34
N ARG A 109 -10.53 -0.65 -8.24
CA ARG A 109 -11.41 0.51 -8.44
C ARG A 109 -11.17 1.52 -7.31
N PRO A 110 -11.31 2.83 -7.59
CA PRO A 110 -11.31 3.82 -6.53
C PRO A 110 -12.28 3.44 -5.42
N PRO A 111 -11.92 3.64 -4.14
CA PRO A 111 -12.76 3.25 -3.03
C PRO A 111 -14.09 4.01 -3.11
N GLN A 112 -15.18 3.23 -3.21
CA GLN A 112 -16.53 3.79 -3.20
C GLN A 112 -16.85 4.32 -1.80
N PRO A 113 -17.53 5.47 -1.66
CA PRO A 113 -17.91 5.97 -0.35
C PRO A 113 -18.74 4.93 0.39
N ILE A 114 -18.29 4.55 1.57
CA ILE A 114 -19.16 3.80 2.50
C ILE A 114 -20.19 4.80 3.03
N ASP A 115 -21.45 4.39 3.09
CA ASP A 115 -22.49 5.19 3.69
C ASP A 115 -22.32 5.20 5.21
N LEU A 116 -21.47 6.11 5.69
CA LEU A 116 -21.34 6.40 7.11
C LEU A 116 -22.48 7.35 7.51
N PRO A 117 -23.05 7.20 8.72
CA PRO A 117 -23.93 8.24 9.25
C PRO A 117 -23.21 9.59 9.19
N ARG A 118 -23.92 10.65 8.78
CA ARG A 118 -23.32 11.99 8.71
C ARG A 118 -22.78 12.34 10.09
N PRO A 119 -21.49 12.73 10.23
CA PRO A 119 -20.98 13.13 11.51
C PRO A 119 -21.79 14.34 11.99
N GLN A 120 -22.38 14.23 13.19
CA GLN A 120 -22.97 15.37 13.90
C GLN A 120 -21.82 16.26 14.37
N LEU A 121 -21.25 17.04 13.45
CA LEU A 121 -20.30 18.08 13.81
C LEU A 121 -21.09 19.18 14.53
N ARG A 122 -21.07 19.17 15.86
CA ARG A 122 -21.41 20.33 16.67
C ARG A 122 -20.14 21.19 16.75
N TRP A 123 -20.13 22.29 16.02
CA TRP A 123 -19.19 23.39 16.25
C TRP A 123 -19.74 24.27 17.36
#